data_AF-A0A261F6P5-F1
#
_entry.id   AF-A0A261F6P5-F1
#
_cell.length_a   1.000
_cell.length_b   1.000
_cell.length_c   1.000
_cell.angle_alpha   90.00
_cell.angle_beta   90.00
_cell.angle_gamma   90.00
#
_symmetry.space_group_name_H-M   'P 1'
#
loop_
_entity.id
_entity.type
_entity.pdbx_description
1 polymer ?
#
loop_
_entity_poly.entity_id
_entity_poly.type
_entity_poly.pdbx_seq_one_letter_code
_entity_poly.pdbx_strand_id
1 'polypeptide(L)'
;MTASRLPRFYPGSPPPRPPLILTPRVATDPATSEKVLWFIARHIPELRFWLVANESASPALLEYISQAGGPRVKEAFHVLFSALEG
;
A
#
# COMPACT_ATOMS: atom_id res chain seq x y z
N MET A 1 14.85 -20.25 -14.62
CA MET A 1 15.62 -19.40 -13.69
C MET A 1 14.64 -18.73 -12.74
N THR A 2 14.31 -19.38 -11.63
CA THR A 2 13.36 -18.88 -10.62
C THR A 2 14.13 -18.05 -9.60
N ALA A 3 13.89 -16.74 -9.56
CA ALA A 3 14.42 -15.87 -8.52
C ALA A 3 13.73 -16.21 -7.19
N SER A 4 14.43 -16.94 -6.32
CA SER A 4 13.99 -17.21 -4.96
C SER A 4 13.90 -15.89 -4.20
N ARG A 5 12.68 -15.47 -3.85
CA ARG A 5 12.40 -14.29 -3.04
C ARG A 5 13.04 -14.51 -1.67
N LEU A 6 14.16 -13.83 -1.39
CA LEU A 6 14.81 -13.91 -0.07
C LEU A 6 13.78 -13.59 1.03
N PRO A 7 13.79 -14.31 2.17
CA PRO A 7 12.90 -14.00 3.27
C PRO A 7 13.17 -12.56 3.73
N ARG A 8 12.11 -11.77 3.87
CA ARG A 8 12.15 -10.35 4.29
C ARG A 8 12.75 -10.11 5.67
N PHE A 9 13.07 -11.17 6.39
CA PHE A 9 13.71 -11.13 7.70
C PHE A 9 15.07 -11.80 7.62
N TYR A 10 16.11 -11.01 7.88
CA TYR A 10 17.44 -11.56 8.12
C TYR A 10 17.40 -12.41 9.40
N PRO A 11 17.94 -13.64 9.38
CA PRO A 11 18.13 -14.40 10.62
C PRO A 11 18.92 -13.54 11.61
N GLY A 12 18.33 -13.23 12.77
CA GLY A 12 18.95 -12.41 13.81
C GLY A 12 18.41 -10.98 13.97
N SER A 13 17.47 -10.53 13.13
CA SER A 13 16.77 -9.26 13.38
C SER A 13 15.62 -9.48 14.38
N PRO A 14 15.62 -8.85 15.58
CA PRO A 14 14.47 -8.92 16.47
C PRO A 14 13.25 -8.29 15.78
N PRO A 15 12.03 -8.82 15.98
CA PRO A 15 10.83 -8.23 15.41
C PRO A 15 10.69 -6.77 15.85
N PRO A 16 10.06 -5.89 15.03
CA PRO A 16 9.86 -4.50 15.40
C PRO A 16 9.10 -4.41 16.73
N ARG A 17 9.50 -3.46 17.59
CA ARG A 17 8.85 -3.26 18.90
C ARG A 17 7.41 -2.81 18.67
N PRO A 18 6.42 -3.38 19.39
CA PRO A 18 5.04 -2.93 19.32
C PRO A 18 4.86 -1.47 19.77
N PRO A 19 3.83 -0.76 19.25
CA PRO A 19 2.92 -1.22 18.20
C PRO A 19 3.58 -1.18 16.82
N LEU A 20 3.18 -2.10 15.96
CA LEU A 20 3.67 -2.16 14.58
C LEU A 20 3.19 -0.90 13.83
N ILE A 21 4.13 -0.01 13.49
CA ILE A 21 3.82 1.24 12.80
C ILE A 21 3.57 0.95 11.32
N LEU A 22 2.36 1.24 10.85
CA LEU A 22 2.04 1.20 9.42
C LEU A 22 2.70 2.40 8.72
N THR A 23 3.41 2.12 7.63
CA THR A 23 4.27 3.09 6.94
C THR A 23 3.95 3.12 5.44
N PRO A 24 4.40 4.15 4.69
CA PRO A 24 4.32 4.14 3.23
C PRO A 24 4.89 2.85 2.62
N ARG A 25 6.01 2.35 3.15
CA ARG A 25 6.62 1.10 2.69
C ARG A 25 5.67 -0.10 2.82
N VAL A 26 4.93 -0.20 3.92
CA VAL A 26 3.91 -1.27 4.08
C VAL A 26 2.73 -1.03 3.14
N ALA A 27 2.32 0.22 2.96
CA ALA A 27 1.21 0.59 2.09
C ALA A 27 1.48 0.31 0.60
N THR A 28 2.73 0.40 0.12
CA THR A 28 3.10 0.13 -1.29
C THR A 28 3.60 -1.30 -1.52
N ASP A 29 3.72 -2.11 -0.49
CA ASP A 29 4.31 -3.45 -0.59
C ASP A 29 3.32 -4.46 -1.21
N PRO A 30 3.65 -5.14 -2.34
CA PRO A 30 2.77 -6.09 -3.00
C PRO A 30 2.56 -7.41 -2.24
N ALA A 31 3.24 -7.62 -1.12
CA ALA A 31 2.99 -8.76 -0.22
C ALA A 31 2.22 -8.35 1.04
N THR A 32 1.83 -7.08 1.17
CA THR A 32 0.88 -6.66 2.20
C THR A 32 -0.50 -7.23 1.88
N SER A 33 -1.10 -7.91 2.86
CA SER A 33 -2.40 -8.55 2.67
C SER A 33 -3.52 -7.54 2.48
N GLU A 34 -4.54 -7.91 1.70
CA GLU A 34 -5.70 -7.06 1.43
C GLU A 34 -6.38 -6.55 2.71
N LYS A 35 -6.47 -7.38 3.76
CA LYS A 35 -7.02 -6.98 5.06
C LYS A 35 -6.26 -5.79 5.67
N VAL A 36 -4.93 -5.77 5.55
CA VAL A 36 -4.10 -4.67 6.05
C VAL A 36 -4.27 -3.43 5.18
N LEU A 37 -4.36 -3.59 3.86
CA LEU A 37 -4.63 -2.46 2.95
C LEU A 37 -5.97 -1.79 3.26
N TRP A 38 -7.03 -2.56 3.48
CA TRP A 38 -8.34 -2.03 3.92
C TRP A 38 -8.27 -1.35 5.30
N PHE A 39 -7.49 -1.90 6.22
CA PHE A 39 -7.27 -1.27 7.53
C PHE A 39 -6.61 0.11 7.37
N ILE A 40 -5.55 0.20 6.57
CA ILE A 40 -4.89 1.48 6.24
C ILE A 40 -5.91 2.44 5.62
N ALA A 41 -6.67 2.00 4.61
CA ALA A 41 -7.63 2.85 3.92
C ALA A 41 -8.71 3.42 4.86
N ARG A 42 -9.21 2.64 5.81
CA ARG A 42 -10.28 3.07 6.72
C ARG A 42 -9.77 3.94 7.87
N HIS A 43 -8.57 3.68 8.36
CA HIS A 43 -8.12 4.24 9.63
C HIS A 43 -6.94 5.21 9.53
N ILE A 44 -6.23 5.27 8.40
CA ILE A 44 -5.02 6.07 8.24
C ILE A 44 -5.08 6.88 6.93
N PRO A 45 -5.83 8.00 6.88
CA PRO A 45 -6.02 8.80 5.67
C PRO A 45 -4.72 9.26 5.02
N GLU A 46 -3.70 9.59 5.81
CA GLU A 46 -2.36 10.00 5.36
C GLU A 46 -1.64 8.96 4.51
N LEU A 47 -2.03 7.68 4.61
CA LEU A 47 -1.40 6.61 3.85
C LEU A 47 -2.17 6.20 2.60
N ARG A 48 -3.38 6.73 2.36
CA ARG A 48 -4.22 6.36 1.21
C ARG A 48 -3.56 6.68 -0.13
N PHE A 49 -2.83 7.80 -0.21
CA PHE A 49 -2.04 8.17 -1.38
C PHE A 49 -1.12 7.03 -1.84
N TRP A 50 -0.47 6.35 -0.90
CA TRP A 50 0.46 5.27 -1.19
C TRP A 50 -0.22 3.98 -1.63
N LEU A 51 -1.47 3.75 -1.20
CA LEU A 51 -2.24 2.56 -1.59
C LEU A 51 -2.58 2.54 -3.09
N VAL A 52 -2.69 3.72 -3.73
CA VAL A 52 -2.96 3.82 -5.18
C VAL A 52 -1.83 3.18 -6.01
N ALA A 53 -0.60 3.20 -5.50
CA ALA A 53 0.56 2.59 -6.15
C ALA A 53 0.78 1.11 -5.75
N ASN A 54 -0.07 0.52 -4.90
CA ASN A 54 0.09 -0.87 -4.50
C ASN A 54 -0.54 -1.81 -5.54
N GLU A 55 0.29 -2.63 -6.18
CA GLU A 55 -0.13 -3.61 -7.20
C GLU A 55 -1.14 -4.66 -6.68
N SER A 56 -1.19 -4.89 -5.38
CA SER A 56 -2.14 -5.80 -4.72
C SER A 56 -3.41 -5.11 -4.25
N ALA A 57 -3.57 -3.80 -4.47
CA ALA A 57 -4.81 -3.11 -4.19
C ALA A 57 -5.91 -3.58 -5.14
N SER A 58 -7.01 -4.09 -4.57
CA SER A 58 -8.15 -4.52 -5.36
C SER A 58 -8.91 -3.32 -5.95
N PRO A 59 -9.65 -3.50 -7.06
CA PRO A 59 -10.46 -2.43 -7.64
C PRO A 59 -11.44 -1.80 -6.64
N ALA A 60 -12.08 -2.62 -5.81
CA ALA A 60 -12.99 -2.15 -4.76
C ALA A 60 -12.29 -1.28 -3.71
N LEU A 61 -11.04 -1.57 -3.39
CA LEU A 61 -10.24 -0.75 -2.48
C LEU A 61 -9.90 0.60 -3.12
N LEU A 62 -9.49 0.62 -4.39
CA LEU A 62 -9.18 1.85 -5.12
C LEU A 62 -10.42 2.73 -5.29
N GLU A 63 -11.58 2.13 -5.59
CA GLU A 63 -12.87 2.82 -5.63
C GLU A 63 -13.22 3.45 -4.28
N TYR A 64 -13.07 2.70 -3.18
CA TYR A 64 -13.28 3.27 -1.86
C TYR A 64 -12.36 4.46 -1.60
N ILE A 65 -11.07 4.37 -1.95
CA ILE A 65 -10.10 5.44 -1.73
C ILE A 65 -10.44 6.67 -2.58
N SER A 66 -10.89 6.50 -3.81
CA SER A 66 -11.28 7.62 -4.68
C SER A 66 -12.46 8.40 -4.11
N GLN A 67 -13.41 7.73 -3.46
CA GLN A 67 -14.56 8.33 -2.78
C GLN A 67 -14.21 8.92 -1.41
N ALA A 68 -13.46 8.17 -0.60
CA ALA A 68 -13.09 8.57 0.76
C ALA A 68 -12.05 9.70 0.78
N GLY A 69 -11.32 9.89 -0.31
CA GLY A 69 -10.30 10.91 -0.47
C GLY A 69 -9.14 10.75 0.52
N GLY A 70 -8.42 11.84 0.75
CA GLY A 70 -7.26 11.89 1.64
C GLY A 70 -6.19 12.82 1.08
N PRO A 71 -5.16 13.14 1.87
CA PRO A 71 -4.09 14.00 1.41
C PRO A 71 -3.46 13.44 0.14
N ARG A 72 -3.47 14.26 -0.92
CA ARG A 72 -2.88 13.98 -2.23
C ARG A 72 -3.49 12.83 -3.05
N VAL A 73 -4.60 12.24 -2.60
CA VAL A 73 -5.20 11.05 -3.26
C VAL A 73 -5.61 11.35 -4.71
N LYS A 74 -6.15 12.55 -4.97
CA LYS A 74 -6.56 12.96 -6.32
C LYS A 74 -5.36 13.00 -7.27
N GLU A 75 -4.24 13.52 -6.80
CA GLU A 75 -2.98 13.62 -7.53
C GLU A 75 -2.39 12.24 -7.80
N ALA A 76 -2.48 11.31 -6.85
CA ALA A 76 -2.08 9.92 -7.08
C ALA A 76 -2.87 9.26 -8.21
N PHE A 77 -4.20 9.38 -8.20
CA PHE A 77 -5.03 8.83 -9.27
C PHE A 77 -4.74 9.50 -10.62
N HIS A 78 -4.54 10.81 -10.65
CA HIS A 78 -4.15 11.51 -11.87
C HIS A 78 -2.84 10.93 -12.45
N VAL A 79 -1.81 10.75 -11.63
CA VAL A 79 -0.54 10.14 -12.06
C VAL A 79 -0.75 8.70 -12.54
N LEU A 80 -1.53 7.90 -11.82
CA LEU A 80 -1.84 6.52 -12.22
C LEU A 80 -2.51 6.48 -13.59
N PHE A 81 -3.53 7.29 -13.83
CA PHE A 81 -4.23 7.31 -15.10
C PHE A 81 -3.35 7.84 -16.24
N SER A 82 -2.56 8.89 -16.01
CA SER A 82 -1.59 9.36 -17.00
C SER A 82 -0.57 8.29 -17.39
N ALA A 83 -0.20 7.40 -16.46
CA ALA A 83 0.71 6.28 -16.74
C ALA A 83 0.05 5.12 -17.50
N LEU A 84 -1.29 5.03 -17.53
CA LEU A 84 -2.03 4.02 -18.28
C LEU A 84 -2.39 4.48 -19.71
N GLU A 85 -2.40 5.79 -19.93
CA GLU A 85 -2.69 6.41 -21.24
C GLU A 85 -1.46 6.55 -22.15
N GLY A 86 -0.24 6.33 -21.62
CA GLY A 86 1.03 6.37 -22.34
C GLY A 86 1.59 4.99 -22.65
#